data_AF-B5VHS4-F1
#
_entry.id   AF-B5VHS4-F1
#
_cell.length_a   1.000
_cell.length_b   1.000
_cell.length_c   1.000
_cell.angle_alpha   90.00
_cell.angle_beta   90.00
_cell.angle_gamma   90.00
#
_symmetry.space_group_name_H-M   'P 1'
#
loop_
_entity.id
_entity.type
_entity.pdbx_description
1 polymer ?
#
loop_
_entity_poly.entity_id
_entity_poly.type
_entity_poly.pdbx_seq_one_letter_code
_entity_poly.pdbx_strand_id
1 'polypeptide(L)'
;MENLGDKLSISQVYHLAQEYRDHAYSIANKIGSEEGLKQYYGLMNMSIQMFQLLKTKCTLSVLEDSKVTFEMVELLIQETYNFDLAELYISSLKERLQTHQSDTDLVEEIMRCEFLLLHDLPLMRDSKFHYKIALRNCNELVQYMVNLQDELYQNWASVFQYVGVMLCIKLKQHRRVKTSFHGLLSQCREKSQWKWFLNLCYVNYLLNERFPIPEDALQEL
;
A
#
# COMPACT_ATOMS: atom_id res chain seq x y z
N MET A 1 -0.74 -39.60 31.35
CA MET A 1 -1.57 -38.79 30.43
C MET A 1 -0.91 -37.43 30.33
N GLU A 2 0.16 -37.34 29.55
CA GLU A 2 0.79 -36.07 29.21
C GLU A 2 0.02 -35.51 28.02
N ASN A 3 -0.82 -34.50 28.28
CA ASN A 3 -1.41 -33.69 27.21
C ASN A 3 -0.27 -32.78 26.69
N LEU A 4 0.53 -33.30 25.75
CA LEU A 4 1.27 -32.42 24.84
C LEU A 4 0.20 -31.67 24.05
N GLY A 5 -0.13 -30.46 24.49
CA GLY A 5 -0.91 -29.52 23.70
C GLY A 5 -0.18 -29.34 22.37
N ASP A 6 -0.71 -29.96 21.31
CA ASP A 6 -0.14 -29.88 19.98
C ASP A 6 0.05 -28.41 19.64
N LYS A 7 1.33 -28.04 19.49
CA LYS A 7 1.72 -26.68 19.12
C LYS A 7 1.14 -26.45 17.71
N LEU A 8 0.14 -25.58 17.60
CA LEU A 8 -0.49 -25.26 16.31
C LEU A 8 0.58 -24.98 15.26
N SER A 9 0.46 -25.62 14.10
CA SER A 9 1.39 -25.40 12.99
C SER A 9 1.21 -24.00 12.40
N ILE A 10 2.26 -23.49 11.74
CA ILE A 10 2.24 -22.19 11.05
C ILE A 10 1.03 -22.11 10.10
N SER A 11 0.82 -23.17 9.31
CA SER A 11 -0.30 -23.28 8.37
C SER A 11 -1.65 -23.22 9.09
N GLN A 12 -1.82 -23.92 10.22
CA GLN A 12 -3.06 -23.89 10.99
C GLN A 12 -3.37 -22.49 11.53
N VAL A 13 -2.39 -21.80 12.12
CA VAL A 13 -2.59 -20.43 12.64
C VAL A 13 -2.89 -19.46 11.50
N TYR A 14 -2.20 -19.59 10.36
CA TYR A 14 -2.46 -18.76 9.19
C TYR A 14 -3.88 -18.98 8.64
N HIS A 15 -4.30 -20.23 8.46
CA HIS A 15 -5.67 -20.53 8.01
C HIS A 15 -6.73 -20.01 8.98
N LEU A 16 -6.50 -20.15 10.29
CA LEU A 16 -7.43 -19.62 11.29
C LEU A 16 -7.54 -18.08 11.21
N ALA A 17 -6.42 -17.38 10.94
CA ALA A 17 -6.45 -15.94 10.70
C ALA A 17 -7.34 -15.57 9.50
N GLN A 18 -7.23 -16.35 8.41
CA GLN A 18 -8.08 -16.18 7.21
C GLN A 18 -9.54 -16.46 7.51
N GLU A 19 -9.85 -17.57 8.19
CA GLU A 19 -11.23 -17.95 8.50
C GLU A 19 -11.95 -16.88 9.32
N TYR A 20 -11.27 -16.28 10.30
CA TYR A 20 -11.84 -15.16 11.05
C TYR A 20 -12.10 -13.94 10.16
N ARG A 21 -11.17 -13.58 9.28
CA ARG A 21 -11.30 -12.45 8.33
C ARG A 21 -12.45 -12.68 7.35
N ASP A 22 -12.47 -13.84 6.71
CA ASP A 22 -13.44 -14.18 5.68
C ASP A 22 -14.84 -14.28 6.28
N HIS A 23 -14.96 -14.83 7.50
CA HIS A 23 -16.22 -14.83 8.22
C HIS A 23 -16.68 -13.41 8.55
N ALA A 24 -15.80 -12.55 9.04
CA ALA A 24 -16.14 -11.14 9.32
C ALA A 24 -16.68 -10.44 8.06
N TYR A 25 -16.00 -10.57 6.91
CA TYR A 25 -16.47 -9.98 5.66
C TYR A 25 -17.78 -10.59 5.15
N SER A 26 -18.02 -11.90 5.37
CA SER A 26 -19.27 -12.55 4.97
C SER A 26 -20.52 -12.03 5.70
N ILE A 27 -20.33 -11.47 6.91
CA ILE A 27 -21.41 -10.90 7.72
C ILE A 27 -21.51 -9.38 7.61
N ALA A 28 -20.50 -8.69 7.07
CA ALA A 28 -20.42 -7.23 7.01
C ALA A 28 -21.70 -6.57 6.44
N ASN A 29 -22.21 -7.09 5.32
CA ASN A 29 -23.40 -6.55 4.65
C ASN A 29 -24.73 -6.87 5.38
N LYS A 30 -24.69 -7.66 6.46
CA LYS A 30 -25.86 -8.10 7.23
C LYS A 30 -25.93 -7.44 8.61
N ILE A 31 -24.99 -6.54 8.94
CA ILE A 31 -24.94 -5.89 10.24
C ILE A 31 -26.06 -4.84 10.33
N GLY A 32 -27.12 -5.19 11.05
CA GLY A 32 -28.24 -4.28 11.37
C GLY A 32 -28.32 -3.90 12.84
N SER A 33 -27.37 -4.31 13.67
CA SER A 33 -27.39 -4.09 15.13
C SER A 33 -26.00 -3.89 15.71
N GLU A 34 -25.93 -3.27 16.90
CA GLU A 34 -24.69 -3.10 17.66
C GLU A 34 -24.03 -4.43 18.00
N GLU A 35 -24.83 -5.47 18.31
CA GLU A 35 -24.32 -6.80 18.60
C GLU A 35 -23.65 -7.42 17.37
N GLY A 36 -24.25 -7.26 16.19
CA GLY A 36 -23.62 -7.67 14.93
C GLY A 36 -22.30 -6.93 14.66
N LEU A 37 -22.23 -5.66 15.03
CA LEU A 37 -21.01 -4.86 14.90
C LEU A 37 -19.90 -5.34 15.87
N LYS A 38 -20.26 -5.68 17.11
CA LYS A 38 -19.33 -6.26 18.09
C LYS A 38 -18.78 -7.60 17.63
N GLN A 39 -19.63 -8.44 17.05
CA GLN A 39 -19.21 -9.73 16.48
C GLN A 39 -18.24 -9.54 15.31
N TYR A 40 -18.54 -8.61 14.41
CA TYR A 40 -17.66 -8.26 13.29
C TYR A 40 -16.26 -7.84 13.77
N TYR A 41 -16.18 -6.86 14.67
CA TYR A 41 -14.87 -6.40 15.18
C TYR A 41 -14.20 -7.44 16.09
N GLY A 42 -14.97 -8.30 16.75
CA GLY A 42 -14.44 -9.44 17.49
C GLY A 42 -13.70 -10.41 16.56
N LEU A 43 -14.30 -10.77 15.42
CA LEU A 43 -13.67 -11.62 14.41
C LEU A 43 -12.43 -10.96 13.80
N MET A 44 -12.51 -9.67 13.45
CA MET A 44 -11.34 -8.92 12.93
C MET A 44 -10.18 -8.90 13.92
N ASN A 45 -10.47 -8.64 15.21
CA ASN A 45 -9.46 -8.66 16.25
C ASN A 45 -8.83 -10.05 16.41
N MET A 46 -9.62 -11.13 16.33
CA MET A 46 -9.07 -12.49 16.36
C MET A 46 -8.16 -12.79 15.17
N SER A 47 -8.52 -12.34 13.97
CA SER A 47 -7.66 -12.47 12.78
C SER A 47 -6.31 -11.76 12.99
N ILE A 48 -6.33 -10.51 13.45
CA ILE A 48 -5.12 -9.73 13.74
C ILE A 48 -4.26 -10.43 14.80
N GLN A 49 -4.86 -10.95 15.87
CA GLN A 49 -4.14 -11.68 16.91
C GLN A 49 -3.46 -12.94 16.38
N MET A 50 -4.08 -13.67 15.45
CA MET A 50 -3.46 -14.85 14.83
C MET A 50 -2.26 -14.45 13.96
N PHE A 51 -2.34 -13.36 13.19
CA PHE A 51 -1.18 -12.85 12.47
C PHE A 51 -0.05 -12.38 13.40
N GLN A 52 -0.38 -11.71 14.50
CA GLN A 52 0.60 -11.33 15.53
C GLN A 52 1.25 -12.55 16.18
N LEU A 53 0.49 -13.63 16.41
CA LEU A 53 1.02 -14.89 16.92
C LEU A 53 2.04 -15.48 15.94
N LEU A 54 1.72 -15.52 14.64
CA LEU A 54 2.66 -15.96 13.61
C LEU A 54 3.96 -15.15 13.63
N LYS A 55 3.87 -13.82 13.68
CA LYS A 55 5.05 -12.95 13.68
C LYS A 55 5.93 -13.07 14.93
N THR A 56 5.34 -13.39 16.08
CA THR A 56 6.07 -13.39 17.37
C THR A 56 6.51 -14.76 17.85
N LYS A 57 5.82 -15.84 17.44
CA LYS A 57 6.06 -17.20 17.96
C LYS A 57 6.54 -18.19 16.90
N CYS A 58 6.45 -17.86 15.62
CA CYS A 58 6.85 -18.75 14.54
C CYS A 58 8.09 -18.20 13.81
N THR A 59 8.98 -19.10 13.39
CA THR A 59 10.10 -18.75 12.52
C THR A 59 9.61 -18.79 11.08
N LEU A 60 9.22 -17.62 10.56
CA LEU A 60 8.76 -17.47 9.18
C LEU A 60 9.96 -17.27 8.25
N SER A 61 9.92 -17.85 7.05
CA SER A 61 10.76 -17.42 5.94
C SER A 61 10.48 -15.97 5.56
N VAL A 62 11.34 -15.35 4.75
CA VAL A 62 11.17 -13.95 4.32
C VAL A 62 9.87 -13.75 3.53
N LEU A 63 9.53 -14.70 2.65
CA LEU A 63 8.31 -14.64 1.85
C LEU A 63 7.04 -14.93 2.67
N GLU A 64 7.12 -15.83 3.66
CA GLU A 64 5.99 -16.05 4.58
C GLU A 64 5.75 -14.81 5.44
N ASP A 65 6.81 -14.18 5.94
CA ASP A 65 6.70 -12.97 6.75
C ASP A 65 6.19 -11.79 5.92
N SER A 66 6.60 -11.65 4.66
CA SER A 66 6.07 -10.61 3.77
C SER A 66 4.57 -10.78 3.57
N LYS A 67 4.12 -11.99 3.24
CA LYS A 67 2.70 -12.32 3.06
C LYS A 67 1.88 -12.02 4.32
N VAL A 68 2.30 -12.56 5.46
CA VAL A 68 1.62 -12.36 6.76
C VAL A 68 1.56 -10.88 7.14
N THR A 69 2.65 -10.15 6.92
CA THR A 69 2.71 -8.73 7.26
C THR A 69 1.78 -7.90 6.39
N PHE A 70 1.77 -8.11 5.06
CA PHE A 70 0.91 -7.34 4.17
C PHE A 70 -0.57 -7.54 4.47
N GLU A 71 -1.00 -8.79 4.71
CA GLU A 71 -2.40 -9.08 5.06
C GLU A 71 -2.79 -8.51 6.43
N MET A 72 -1.89 -8.58 7.41
CA MET A 72 -2.15 -7.98 8.73
C MET A 72 -2.21 -6.45 8.66
N VAL A 73 -1.31 -5.82 7.92
CA VAL A 73 -1.25 -4.36 7.73
C VAL A 73 -2.51 -3.86 7.03
N GLU A 74 -3.02 -4.60 6.04
CA GLU A 74 -4.28 -4.28 5.38
C GLU A 74 -5.43 -4.18 6.40
N LEU A 75 -5.56 -5.17 7.30
CA LEU A 75 -6.55 -5.13 8.38
C LEU A 75 -6.32 -3.98 9.36
N LEU A 76 -5.06 -3.70 9.73
CA LEU A 76 -4.76 -2.59 10.63
C LEU A 76 -5.16 -1.24 10.03
N ILE A 77 -4.92 -1.03 8.73
CA ILE A 77 -5.25 0.20 8.02
C ILE A 77 -6.76 0.32 7.80
N GLN A 78 -7.40 -0.71 7.27
CA GLN A 78 -8.80 -0.65 6.82
C GLN A 78 -9.81 -0.78 7.97
N GLU A 79 -9.54 -1.65 8.95
CA GLU A 79 -10.54 -2.02 9.96
C GLU A 79 -10.28 -1.36 11.33
N THR A 80 -9.03 -1.03 11.66
CA THR A 80 -8.68 -0.52 12.99
C THR A 80 -8.18 0.92 13.00
N TYR A 81 -7.80 1.48 11.85
CA TYR A 81 -7.15 2.79 11.73
C TYR A 81 -5.86 2.92 12.57
N ASN A 82 -5.22 1.80 12.92
CA ASN A 82 -4.00 1.78 13.71
C ASN A 82 -2.77 1.96 12.82
N PHE A 83 -2.63 3.17 12.28
CA PHE A 83 -1.62 3.51 11.29
C PHE A 83 -0.19 3.42 11.82
N ASP A 84 0.03 3.75 13.10
CA ASP A 84 1.35 3.68 13.72
C ASP A 84 1.85 2.24 13.82
N LEU A 85 0.96 1.31 14.21
CA LEU A 85 1.30 -0.12 14.28
C LEU A 85 1.52 -0.70 12.88
N ALA A 86 0.69 -0.30 11.90
CA ALA A 86 0.87 -0.69 10.51
C ALA A 86 2.23 -0.24 9.95
N GLU A 87 2.59 1.03 10.19
CA GLU A 87 3.87 1.62 9.77
C GLU A 87 5.07 0.92 10.41
N LEU A 88 4.98 0.57 11.70
CA LEU A 88 6.01 -0.19 12.41
C LEU A 88 6.24 -1.56 11.76
N TYR A 89 5.17 -2.30 11.46
CA TYR A 89 5.29 -3.62 10.84
C TYR A 89 5.82 -3.56 9.41
N ILE A 90 5.38 -2.59 8.60
CA ILE A 90 5.91 -2.42 7.24
C ILE A 90 7.39 -2.04 7.27
N SER A 91 7.78 -1.12 8.17
CA SER A 91 9.17 -0.68 8.28
C SER A 91 10.09 -1.83 8.70
N SER A 92 9.67 -2.63 9.68
CA SER A 92 10.39 -3.83 10.10
C SER A 92 10.51 -4.88 8.99
N LEU A 93 9.45 -5.10 8.20
CA LEU A 93 9.50 -6.00 7.05
C LEU A 93 10.48 -5.47 5.98
N LYS A 94 10.43 -4.17 5.68
CA LYS A 94 11.29 -3.54 4.69
C LYS A 94 12.77 -3.72 5.04
N GLU A 95 13.16 -3.46 6.29
CA GLU A 95 14.54 -3.69 6.77
C GLU A 95 14.97 -5.15 6.58
N ARG A 96 14.07 -6.10 6.89
CA ARG A 96 14.32 -7.53 6.72
C ARG A 96 14.48 -7.90 5.23
N LEU A 97 13.63 -7.39 4.35
CA LEU A 97 13.69 -7.64 2.91
C LEU A 97 15.00 -7.10 2.31
N GLN A 98 15.40 -5.89 2.68
CA GLN A 98 16.67 -5.29 2.23
C GLN A 98 17.89 -6.11 2.67
N THR A 99 17.83 -6.69 3.86
CA THR A 99 18.91 -7.56 4.37
C THR A 99 19.06 -8.85 3.56
N HIS A 100 17.98 -9.37 2.98
CA HIS A 100 17.95 -10.62 2.22
C HIS A 100 17.93 -10.44 0.70
N GLN A 101 18.00 -9.20 0.21
CA GLN A 101 17.87 -8.88 -1.22
C GLN A 101 18.97 -9.51 -2.09
N SER A 102 20.14 -9.83 -1.53
CA SER A 102 21.22 -10.52 -2.26
C SER A 102 20.90 -11.96 -2.61
N ASP A 103 20.02 -12.60 -1.84
CA ASP A 103 19.82 -14.04 -1.86
C ASP A 103 18.53 -14.43 -2.61
N THR A 104 17.61 -13.48 -2.77
CA THR A 104 16.30 -13.67 -3.40
C THR A 104 15.88 -12.37 -4.07
N ASP A 105 15.30 -12.47 -5.26
CA ASP A 105 14.68 -11.33 -5.92
C ASP A 105 13.42 -10.91 -5.14
N LEU A 106 13.54 -9.84 -4.37
CA LEU A 106 12.52 -9.31 -3.45
C LEU A 106 12.13 -7.88 -3.80
N VAL A 107 12.44 -7.42 -5.03
CA VAL A 107 12.21 -6.04 -5.43
C VAL A 107 10.73 -5.68 -5.34
N GLU A 108 9.84 -6.59 -5.76
CA GLU A 108 8.39 -6.36 -5.69
C GLU A 108 7.89 -6.15 -4.26
N GLU A 109 8.33 -6.97 -3.30
CA GLU A 109 7.95 -6.84 -1.89
C GLU A 109 8.50 -5.54 -1.28
N ILE A 110 9.74 -5.17 -1.62
CA ILE A 110 10.33 -3.90 -1.16
C ILE A 110 9.52 -2.72 -1.72
N MET A 111 9.20 -2.73 -3.01
CA MET A 111 8.42 -1.67 -3.64
C MET A 111 6.98 -1.62 -3.10
N ARG A 112 6.38 -2.76 -2.75
CA ARG A 112 5.09 -2.81 -2.05
C ARG A 112 5.16 -2.17 -0.67
N CYS A 113 6.24 -2.39 0.08
CA CYS A 113 6.47 -1.70 1.36
C CYS A 113 6.57 -0.18 1.15
N GLU A 114 7.37 0.26 0.17
CA GLU A 114 7.51 1.68 -0.16
C GLU A 114 6.16 2.29 -0.59
N PHE A 115 5.36 1.56 -1.36
CA PHE A 115 4.03 2.01 -1.77
C PHE A 115 3.11 2.23 -0.57
N LEU A 116 3.06 1.27 0.36
CA LEU A 116 2.24 1.41 1.58
C LEU A 116 2.68 2.61 2.44
N LEU A 117 4.00 2.83 2.58
CA LEU A 117 4.57 3.91 3.38
C LEU A 117 4.39 5.31 2.74
N LEU A 118 4.45 5.39 1.41
CA LEU A 118 4.45 6.66 0.68
C LEU A 118 3.08 7.04 0.10
N HIS A 119 2.20 6.07 -0.14
CA HIS A 119 0.88 6.27 -0.72
C HIS A 119 -0.23 6.00 0.31
N ASP A 120 -0.44 4.73 0.69
CA ASP A 120 -1.65 4.35 1.44
C ASP A 120 -1.69 4.97 2.84
N LEU A 121 -0.65 4.80 3.65
CA LEU A 121 -0.62 5.33 5.02
C LEU A 121 -0.77 6.85 5.09
N PRO A 122 -0.02 7.66 4.32
CA PRO A 122 -0.20 9.11 4.32
C PRO A 122 -1.61 9.53 3.89
N LEU A 123 -2.16 8.90 2.85
CA LEU A 123 -3.50 9.20 2.33
C LEU A 123 -4.60 8.85 3.34
N MET A 124 -4.48 7.72 4.04
CA MET A 124 -5.41 7.29 5.08
C MET A 124 -5.33 8.16 6.35
N ARG A 125 -4.14 8.62 6.73
CA ARG A 125 -3.98 9.58 7.85
C ARG A 125 -4.56 10.97 7.57
N ASP A 126 -4.84 11.28 6.30
CA ASP A 126 -5.42 12.52 5.77
C ASP A 126 -4.84 13.82 6.37
N SER A 127 -3.51 13.90 6.51
CA SER A 127 -2.85 15.02 7.19
C SER A 127 -1.71 15.62 6.35
N LYS A 128 -1.72 16.96 6.27
CA LYS A 128 -0.69 17.74 5.55
C LYS A 128 0.73 17.46 6.03
N PHE A 129 0.91 17.14 7.31
CA PHE A 129 2.21 16.79 7.86
C PHE A 129 2.74 15.51 7.20
N HIS A 130 1.94 14.44 7.23
CA HIS A 130 2.30 13.15 6.64
C HIS A 130 2.48 13.25 5.12
N TYR A 131 1.65 14.04 4.42
CA TYR A 131 1.82 14.26 2.99
C TYR A 131 3.17 14.89 2.62
N LYS A 132 3.63 15.87 3.41
CA LYS A 132 4.92 16.53 3.14
C LYS A 132 6.09 15.58 3.34
N ILE A 133 6.04 14.75 4.39
CA ILE A 133 7.07 13.75 4.66
C ILE A 133 7.09 12.71 3.55
N ALA A 134 5.93 12.14 3.22
CA ALA A 134 5.80 11.16 2.15
C ALA A 134 6.28 11.73 0.80
N LEU A 135 5.92 12.98 0.48
CA LEU A 135 6.33 13.60 -0.78
C LEU A 135 7.85 13.79 -0.85
N ARG A 136 8.50 14.18 0.25
CA ARG A 136 9.96 14.30 0.30
C ARG A 136 10.62 12.94 0.03
N ASN A 137 10.25 11.94 0.83
CA ASN A 137 10.80 10.59 0.74
C ASN A 137 10.53 9.95 -0.64
N CYS A 138 9.36 10.22 -1.23
CA CYS A 138 9.00 9.78 -2.56
C CYS A 138 9.89 10.40 -3.65
N ASN A 139 10.21 11.70 -3.58
CA ASN A 139 11.14 12.31 -4.53
C ASN A 139 12.55 11.73 -4.42
N GLU A 140 13.02 11.46 -3.19
CA GLU A 140 14.31 10.83 -2.93
C GLU A 140 14.37 9.41 -3.53
N LEU A 141 13.32 8.61 -3.31
CA LEU A 141 13.20 7.26 -3.88
C LEU A 141 13.16 7.28 -5.42
N VAL A 142 12.37 8.18 -6.03
CA VAL A 142 12.32 8.34 -7.49
C VAL A 142 13.70 8.72 -8.04
N GLN A 143 14.40 9.66 -7.41
CA GLN A 143 15.76 10.04 -7.85
C GLN A 143 16.72 8.86 -7.78
N TYR A 144 16.68 8.10 -6.68
CA TYR A 144 17.48 6.88 -6.55
C TYR A 144 17.20 5.88 -7.67
N MET A 145 15.91 5.54 -7.91
CA MET A 145 15.53 4.57 -8.94
C MET A 145 15.89 5.02 -10.35
N VAL A 146 15.69 6.31 -10.67
CA VAL A 146 16.07 6.86 -11.97
C VAL A 146 17.58 6.74 -12.22
N ASN A 147 18.40 6.95 -11.18
CA ASN A 147 19.85 6.87 -11.27
C ASN A 147 20.37 5.44 -11.46
N LEU A 148 19.60 4.41 -11.08
CA LEU A 148 20.01 3.01 -11.28
C LEU A 148 20.02 2.59 -12.75
N GLN A 149 19.30 3.31 -13.63
CA GLN A 149 19.17 3.00 -15.06
C GLN A 149 18.68 1.57 -15.38
N ASP A 150 18.02 0.93 -14.42
CA ASP A 150 17.44 -0.41 -14.56
C ASP A 150 15.95 -0.33 -14.94
N GLU A 151 15.51 -1.12 -15.92
CA GLU A 151 14.15 -1.05 -16.49
C GLU A 151 13.06 -1.35 -15.45
N LEU A 152 13.28 -2.32 -14.55
CA LEU A 152 12.33 -2.65 -13.48
C LEU A 152 12.15 -1.45 -12.53
N TYR A 153 13.25 -0.83 -12.12
CA TYR A 153 13.22 0.36 -11.27
C TYR A 153 12.65 1.59 -11.98
N GLN A 154 12.80 1.72 -13.31
CA GLN A 154 12.15 2.79 -14.07
C GLN A 154 10.61 2.65 -14.06
N ASN A 155 10.09 1.42 -14.18
CA ASN A 155 8.65 1.19 -14.09
C ASN A 155 8.10 1.61 -12.72
N TRP A 156 8.78 1.22 -11.64
CA TRP A 156 8.45 1.67 -10.28
C TRP A 156 8.62 3.18 -10.10
N ALA A 157 9.67 3.78 -10.68
CA ALA A 157 9.86 5.23 -10.67
C ALA A 157 8.65 5.96 -11.25
N SER A 158 8.05 5.47 -12.33
CA SER A 158 6.82 6.06 -12.89
C SER A 158 5.64 5.96 -11.93
N VAL A 159 5.48 4.83 -11.24
CA VAL A 159 4.44 4.65 -10.21
C VAL A 159 4.65 5.64 -9.06
N PHE A 160 5.87 5.76 -8.53
CA PHE A 160 6.16 6.67 -7.42
C PHE A 160 6.10 8.16 -7.84
N GLN A 161 6.46 8.49 -9.07
CA GLN A 161 6.20 9.84 -9.61
C GLN A 161 4.71 10.17 -9.57
N TYR A 162 3.83 9.22 -9.95
CA TYR A 162 2.39 9.40 -9.84
C TYR A 162 1.92 9.53 -8.37
N VAL A 163 2.48 8.73 -7.44
CA VAL A 163 2.25 8.92 -5.98
C VAL A 163 2.62 10.34 -5.56
N GLY A 164 3.76 10.87 -6.03
CA GLY A 164 4.17 12.25 -5.81
C GLY A 164 3.15 13.28 -6.32
N VAL A 165 2.53 13.02 -7.48
CA VAL A 165 1.43 13.86 -8.01
C VAL A 165 0.22 13.84 -7.08
N MET A 166 -0.21 12.66 -6.63
CA MET A 166 -1.35 12.50 -5.71
C MET A 166 -1.13 13.26 -4.39
N LEU A 167 0.08 13.20 -3.83
CA LEU A 167 0.46 13.97 -2.65
C LEU A 167 0.45 15.49 -2.93
N CYS A 168 0.88 15.92 -4.11
CA CYS A 168 0.81 17.33 -4.52
C CYS A 168 -0.64 17.83 -4.66
N ILE A 169 -1.56 16.98 -5.16
CA ILE A 169 -2.99 17.28 -5.22
C ILE A 169 -3.54 17.52 -3.81
N LYS A 170 -3.27 16.60 -2.87
CA LYS A 170 -3.68 16.74 -1.46
C LYS A 170 -3.10 17.99 -0.79
N LEU A 171 -1.89 18.39 -1.18
CA LEU A 171 -1.23 19.61 -0.72
C LEU A 171 -1.64 20.88 -1.47
N LYS A 172 -2.56 20.79 -2.45
CA LYS A 172 -3.01 21.90 -3.31
C LYS A 172 -1.87 22.63 -4.04
N GLN A 173 -0.84 21.89 -4.44
CA GLN A 173 0.31 22.42 -5.19
C GLN A 173 0.02 22.43 -6.70
N HIS A 174 -1.03 23.15 -7.13
CA HIS A 174 -1.60 23.02 -8.48
C HIS A 174 -0.60 23.19 -9.62
N ARG A 175 0.35 24.14 -9.51
CA ARG A 175 1.42 24.32 -10.51
C ARG A 175 2.27 23.06 -10.64
N ARG A 176 2.69 22.48 -9.51
CA ARG A 176 3.51 21.27 -9.48
C ARG A 176 2.74 20.08 -10.04
N VAL A 177 1.45 19.94 -9.71
CA VAL A 177 0.58 18.88 -10.27
C VAL A 177 0.57 18.94 -11.80
N LYS A 178 0.31 20.10 -12.39
CA LYS A 178 0.30 20.27 -13.86
C LYS A 178 1.65 19.94 -14.50
N THR A 179 2.74 20.45 -13.93
CA THR A 179 4.10 20.16 -14.43
C THR A 179 4.44 18.68 -14.33
N SER A 180 4.10 18.03 -13.22
CA SER A 180 4.39 16.61 -13.01
C SER A 180 3.57 15.70 -13.90
N PHE A 181 2.28 15.98 -14.13
CA PHE A 181 1.48 15.21 -15.11
C PHE A 181 2.03 15.35 -16.53
N HIS A 182 2.39 16.56 -16.96
CA HIS A 182 2.98 16.75 -18.28
C HIS A 182 4.32 15.99 -18.43
N GLY A 183 5.17 16.03 -17.40
CA GLY A 183 6.41 15.27 -17.38
C GLY A 183 6.17 13.76 -17.46
N LEU A 184 5.25 13.22 -16.65
CA LEU A 184 4.87 11.80 -16.68
C LEU A 184 4.33 11.35 -18.05
N LEU A 185 3.40 12.10 -18.62
CA LEU A 185 2.80 11.78 -19.92
C LEU A 185 3.83 11.81 -21.05
N SER A 186 4.81 12.72 -20.99
CA SER A 186 5.90 12.81 -21.97
C SER A 186 6.89 11.64 -21.93
N GLN A 187 7.01 10.97 -20.78
CA GLN A 187 7.91 9.82 -20.59
C GLN A 187 7.26 8.49 -20.99
N CYS A 188 5.93 8.46 -21.10
CA CYS A 188 5.19 7.25 -21.43
C CYS A 188 5.33 6.90 -22.92
N ARG A 189 5.48 5.59 -23.21
CA ARG A 189 5.37 5.08 -24.58
C ARG A 189 3.99 5.42 -25.16
N GLU A 190 3.94 5.78 -26.44
CA GLU A 190 2.70 6.01 -27.16
C GLU A 190 1.78 4.79 -27.08
N LYS A 191 0.48 5.01 -26.85
CA LYS A 191 -0.57 3.96 -26.77
C LYS A 191 -0.33 2.89 -25.68
N SER A 192 0.07 3.31 -24.48
CA SER A 192 0.13 2.42 -23.31
C SER A 192 -1.07 2.61 -22.38
N GLN A 193 -1.54 1.51 -21.75
CA GLN A 193 -2.62 1.56 -20.75
C GLN A 193 -2.27 2.50 -19.59
N TRP A 194 -0.98 2.53 -19.19
CA TRP A 194 -0.48 3.45 -18.17
C TRP A 194 -0.65 4.91 -18.58
N LYS A 195 -0.33 5.28 -19.83
CA LYS A 195 -0.55 6.64 -20.34
C LYS A 195 -2.03 7.03 -20.30
N TRP A 196 -2.93 6.13 -20.72
CA TRP A 196 -4.38 6.39 -20.65
C TRP A 196 -4.88 6.57 -19.23
N PHE A 197 -4.42 5.72 -18.30
CA PHE A 197 -4.71 5.89 -16.88
C PHE A 197 -4.26 7.27 -16.37
N LEU A 198 -3.01 7.66 -16.65
CA LEU A 198 -2.50 8.98 -16.25
C LEU A 198 -3.27 10.14 -16.89
N ASN A 199 -3.67 10.02 -18.16
CA ASN A 199 -4.45 11.04 -18.85
C ASN A 199 -5.84 11.20 -18.22
N LEU A 200 -6.53 10.09 -17.94
CA LEU A 200 -7.81 10.10 -17.24
C LEU A 200 -7.70 10.70 -15.83
N CYS A 201 -6.66 10.35 -15.08
CA CYS A 201 -6.38 10.96 -13.77
C CYS A 201 -6.14 12.47 -13.88
N TYR A 202 -5.41 12.92 -14.90
CA TYR A 202 -5.14 14.35 -15.11
C TYR A 202 -6.41 15.11 -15.49
N VAL A 203 -7.19 14.60 -16.45
CA VAL A 203 -8.48 15.20 -16.85
C VAL A 203 -9.44 15.27 -15.66
N ASN A 204 -9.55 14.19 -14.88
CA ASN A 204 -10.37 14.17 -13.67
C ASN A 204 -9.91 15.21 -12.64
N TYR A 205 -8.60 15.38 -12.45
CA TYR A 205 -8.06 16.45 -11.60
C TYR A 205 -8.44 17.84 -12.11
N LEU A 206 -8.32 18.11 -13.42
CA LEU A 206 -8.68 19.40 -14.01
C LEU A 206 -10.18 19.68 -13.86
N LEU A 207 -11.03 18.67 -14.04
CA LEU A 207 -12.48 18.77 -13.82
C LEU A 207 -12.80 19.12 -12.37
N ASN A 208 -12.21 18.42 -11.41
CA ASN A 208 -12.44 18.65 -9.98
C ASN A 208 -12.03 20.07 -9.55
N GLU A 209 -10.93 20.59 -10.10
CA GLU A 209 -10.44 21.94 -9.82
C GLU A 209 -11.02 23.03 -10.74
N ARG A 210 -11.91 22.66 -11.67
CA ARG A 210 -12.52 23.55 -12.69
C ARG A 210 -11.50 24.30 -13.55
N PHE A 211 -10.38 23.64 -13.86
CA PHE A 211 -9.40 24.17 -14.81
C PHE A 211 -9.78 23.83 -16.25
N PRO A 212 -9.36 24.66 -17.23
CA PRO A 212 -9.49 24.31 -18.64
C PRO A 212 -8.76 23.01 -18.95
N ILE A 213 -9.41 22.14 -19.73
CA ILE A 213 -8.82 20.89 -20.22
C ILE A 213 -8.11 21.19 -21.53
N PRO A 214 -6.80 20.91 -21.64
CA PRO A 214 -6.06 21.04 -22.89
C PRO A 214 -6.62 20.13 -24.00
N GLU A 215 -6.64 20.60 -25.25
CA GLU A 215 -7.20 19.85 -26.39
C GLU A 215 -6.45 18.54 -26.67
N ASP A 216 -5.13 18.54 -26.46
CA ASP A 216 -4.27 17.34 -26.56
C ASP A 216 -4.72 16.25 -25.59
N ALA A 217 -5.09 16.62 -24.35
CA ALA A 217 -5.60 15.66 -23.37
C ALA A 217 -6.97 15.07 -23.78
N LEU A 218 -7.80 15.83 -24.50
CA LEU A 218 -9.10 15.37 -25.01
C LEU A 218 -8.97 14.46 -26.23
N GLN A 219 -7.99 14.71 -27.09
CA GLN A 219 -7.73 13.88 -28.29
C GLN A 219 -7.19 12.49 -27.94
N GLU A 220 -6.62 12.32 -26.75
CA GLU A 220 -6.10 11.05 -26.24
C GLU A 220 -7.13 10.21 -25.44
N LEU A 221 -8.36 10.71 -25.26
CA LEU A 221 -9.49 9.98 -24.64
C LEU A 221 -10.24 9.11 -25.67
#